data_AF-A0A5C9CJV5-F1
#
_entry.id   AF-A0A5C9CJV5-F1
#
_cell.length_a   1.000
_cell.length_b   1.000
_cell.length_c   1.000
_cell.angle_alpha   90.00
_cell.angle_beta   90.00
_cell.angle_gamma   90.00
#
_symmetry.space_group_name_H-M   'P 1'
#
loop_
_entity.id
_entity.type
_entity.pdbx_description
1 polymer ?
#
loop_
_entity_poly.entity_id
_entity_poly.type
_entity_poly.pdbx_seq_one_letter_code
_entity_poly.pdbx_strand_id
1 'polypeptide(L)'
;MKKTSFNLLSQASYFVSSRFNETELSTATAFFVLRNSKCYLVTNWHVVSGRNPENGKCLSSKCAEPNNLLVRVHKNTEYIEFSDFEIPLFDGAGNKLWLEHPSFKERVDVVALEVCIPNDLSVFDIERFIEPFNENTEESVAADVFVIGYPFGRSVEGIFPIWKRASVASEPCVDVDGLPKMLVDTASRSGMSGSPVMLYEKRAIGIGDGDPGQPGVRFSSFLMKLVGVYSGRIGVDDENIKAQLGVVWKSGVIDEITSQKDAQPCGAGDAAQ
;
A
#
# COMPACT_ATOMS: atom_id res chain seq x y z
N MET A 1 -20.67 -12.68 24.97
CA MET A 1 -19.73 -11.75 24.33
C MET A 1 -20.30 -11.40 22.96
N LYS A 2 -20.47 -10.11 22.62
CA LYS A 2 -20.81 -9.71 21.24
C LYS A 2 -19.65 -10.13 20.34
N LYS A 3 -19.91 -10.91 19.30
CA LYS A 3 -18.91 -11.22 18.27
C LYS A 3 -18.66 -9.92 17.50
N THR A 4 -17.64 -9.17 17.91
CA THR A 4 -17.27 -7.93 17.21
C THR A 4 -16.68 -8.34 15.86
N SER A 5 -17.42 -8.12 14.77
CA SER A 5 -16.93 -8.30 13.41
C SER A 5 -16.39 -6.98 12.89
N PHE A 6 -15.14 -6.95 12.45
CA PHE A 6 -14.52 -5.82 11.76
C PHE A 6 -14.25 -6.18 10.29
N ASN A 7 -14.01 -5.17 9.46
CA ASN A 7 -13.68 -5.39 8.06
C ASN A 7 -12.24 -5.94 7.95
N LEU A 8 -12.04 -7.02 7.20
CA LEU A 8 -10.74 -7.68 7.07
C LEU A 8 -9.69 -6.80 6.37
N LEU A 9 -10.08 -5.90 5.46
CA LEU A 9 -9.17 -4.94 4.83
C LEU A 9 -8.52 -3.99 5.86
N SER A 10 -9.17 -3.74 7.01
CA SER A 10 -8.56 -2.98 8.10
C SER A 10 -7.36 -3.69 8.75
N GLN A 11 -7.18 -4.99 8.52
CA GLN A 11 -6.03 -5.74 9.03
C GLN A 11 -4.85 -5.80 8.05
N ALA A 12 -5.05 -5.41 6.80
CA ALA A 12 -4.06 -5.50 5.73
C ALA A 12 -3.48 -4.14 5.29
N SER A 13 -3.78 -3.07 6.05
CA SER A 13 -3.10 -1.78 5.94
C SER A 13 -2.33 -1.53 7.24
N TYR A 14 -1.08 -1.11 7.11
CA TYR A 14 -0.10 -1.10 8.18
C TYR A 14 0.47 0.29 8.42
N PHE A 15 0.59 0.65 9.69
CA PHE A 15 1.27 1.87 10.10
C PHE A 15 2.79 1.70 9.90
N VAL A 16 3.42 2.73 9.34
CA VAL A 16 4.86 2.77 9.10
C VAL A 16 5.47 4.01 9.75
N SER A 17 6.55 3.81 10.49
CA SER A 17 7.48 4.87 10.87
C SER A 17 8.75 4.73 10.03
N SER A 18 9.08 5.77 9.27
CA SER A 18 10.32 5.87 8.50
C SER A 18 11.39 6.52 9.36
N ARG A 19 12.53 5.84 9.55
CA ARG A 19 13.52 6.19 10.57
C ARG A 19 14.95 6.23 10.04
N PHE A 20 15.77 7.04 10.70
CA PHE A 20 17.22 6.90 10.66
C PHE A 20 17.70 6.36 12.00
N ASN A 21 18.15 5.10 12.00
CA ASN A 21 18.32 4.29 13.23
C ASN A 21 17.02 4.32 14.04
N GLU A 22 17.07 4.76 15.31
CA GLU A 22 15.90 4.90 16.16
C GLU A 22 15.14 6.22 15.99
N THR A 23 15.66 7.16 15.20
CA THR A 23 15.05 8.49 15.07
C THR A 23 13.96 8.48 14.01
N GLU A 24 12.70 8.64 14.44
CA GLU A 24 11.58 8.87 13.54
C GLU A 24 11.77 10.16 12.73
N LEU A 25 11.62 10.02 11.42
CA LEU A 25 11.69 11.12 10.43
C LEU A 25 10.30 11.49 9.92
N SER A 26 9.44 10.49 9.69
CA SER A 26 8.06 10.66 9.22
C SER A 26 7.23 9.41 9.47
N THR A 27 5.91 9.57 9.47
CA THR A 27 4.96 8.46 9.50
C THR A 27 4.23 8.31 8.17
N ALA A 28 3.86 7.09 7.83
CA ALA A 28 3.23 6.71 6.57
C ALA A 28 2.36 5.46 6.74
N THR A 29 1.86 4.96 5.62
CA THR A 29 1.12 3.71 5.51
C THR A 29 1.83 2.78 4.51
N ALA A 30 1.68 1.48 4.70
CA ALA A 30 2.08 0.48 3.73
C ALA A 30 1.09 -0.70 3.76
N PHE A 31 1.22 -1.60 2.79
CA PHE A 31 0.47 -2.84 2.74
C PHE A 31 1.30 -3.95 2.12
N PHE A 32 0.94 -5.20 2.39
CA PHE A 32 1.63 -6.35 1.81
C PHE A 32 0.86 -6.89 0.60
N VAL A 33 1.61 -7.36 -0.39
CA VAL A 33 1.12 -8.13 -1.53
C VAL A 33 1.96 -9.39 -1.70
N LEU A 34 1.34 -10.46 -2.20
CA LEU A 34 2.04 -11.69 -2.54
C LEU A 34 2.19 -11.80 -4.07
N ARG A 35 3.43 -12.00 -4.55
CA ARG A 35 3.73 -12.22 -5.97
C ARG A 35 4.76 -13.34 -6.08
N ASN A 36 4.52 -14.34 -6.94
CA ASN A 36 5.44 -15.45 -7.16
C ASN A 36 5.98 -16.09 -5.87
N SER A 37 5.09 -16.34 -4.89
CA SER A 37 5.40 -16.87 -3.56
C SER A 37 6.32 -16.01 -2.69
N LYS A 38 6.55 -14.75 -3.06
CA LYS A 38 7.33 -13.77 -2.30
C LYS A 38 6.41 -12.69 -1.74
N CYS A 39 6.70 -12.29 -0.49
CA CYS A 39 5.98 -11.22 0.19
C CYS A 39 6.67 -9.88 -0.08
N TYR A 40 5.90 -8.90 -0.52
CA TYR A 40 6.39 -7.55 -0.77
C TYR A 40 5.66 -6.55 0.12
N LEU A 41 6.41 -5.69 0.82
CA LEU A 41 5.88 -4.47 1.42
C LEU A 41 5.82 -3.39 0.35
N VAL A 42 4.63 -2.85 0.09
CA VAL A 42 4.39 -1.76 -0.85
C VAL A 42 4.15 -0.46 -0.09
N THR A 43 4.87 0.58 -0.48
CA THR A 43 4.68 1.95 0.01
C THR A 43 5.14 2.95 -1.05
N ASN A 44 5.17 4.26 -0.75
CA ASN A 44 5.68 5.25 -1.68
C ASN A 44 7.21 5.35 -1.66
N TRP A 45 7.80 5.77 -2.78
CA TRP A 45 9.23 6.00 -2.89
C TRP A 45 9.71 7.07 -1.91
N HIS A 46 8.96 8.16 -1.76
CA HIS A 46 9.33 9.24 -0.83
C HIS A 46 9.33 8.83 0.64
N VAL A 47 8.63 7.75 1.01
CA VAL A 47 8.62 7.21 2.38
C VAL A 47 9.96 6.53 2.70
N VAL A 48 10.56 5.85 1.72
CA VAL A 48 11.85 5.16 1.89
C VAL A 48 13.04 6.06 1.61
N SER A 49 12.92 7.00 0.67
CA SER A 49 14.01 7.92 0.32
C SER A 49 14.06 9.15 1.23
N GLY A 50 12.95 9.50 1.89
CA GLY A 50 12.80 10.74 2.65
C GLY A 50 12.86 12.00 1.77
N ARG A 51 12.65 11.87 0.46
CA ARG A 51 12.80 12.95 -0.54
C ARG A 51 11.54 13.13 -1.36
N ASN A 52 11.28 14.37 -1.77
CA ASN A 52 10.21 14.67 -2.71
C ASN A 52 10.60 14.14 -4.11
N PRO A 53 9.73 13.37 -4.79
CA PRO A 53 10.04 12.74 -6.07
C PRO A 53 10.15 13.74 -7.25
N GLU A 54 9.56 14.93 -7.14
CA GLU A 54 9.58 15.94 -8.21
C GLU A 54 10.83 16.83 -8.18
N ASN A 55 11.32 17.16 -6.97
CA ASN A 55 12.39 18.14 -6.80
C ASN A 55 13.60 17.63 -5.99
N GLY A 56 13.56 16.40 -5.48
CA GLY A 56 14.65 15.75 -4.74
C GLY A 56 14.94 16.32 -3.36
N LYS A 57 14.21 17.35 -2.91
CA LYS A 57 14.40 17.98 -1.59
C LYS A 57 14.01 17.03 -0.47
N CYS A 58 14.74 17.11 0.64
CA CYS A 58 14.40 16.34 1.85
C CYS A 58 13.04 16.76 2.39
N LEU A 59 12.22 15.78 2.77
CA LEU A 59 10.89 16.01 3.34
C LEU A 59 10.93 16.30 4.84
N SER A 60 11.91 15.72 5.55
CA SER A 60 12.11 15.97 6.98
C SER A 60 12.99 17.20 7.20
N SER A 61 12.65 18.02 8.19
CA SER A 61 13.49 19.13 8.66
C SER A 61 14.84 18.69 9.22
N LYS A 62 14.96 17.41 9.60
CA LYS A 62 16.21 16.78 10.04
C LYS A 62 17.14 16.46 8.88
N CYS A 63 16.65 16.48 7.63
CA CYS A 63 17.39 16.18 6.40
C CYS A 63 18.14 14.84 6.37
N ALA A 64 17.80 13.89 7.25
CA ALA A 64 18.35 12.54 7.23
C ALA A 64 17.63 11.67 6.20
N GLU A 65 18.38 10.79 5.54
CA GLU A 65 17.83 9.73 4.68
C GLU A 65 17.40 8.55 5.57
N PRO A 66 16.17 8.03 5.46
CA PRO A 66 15.76 6.87 6.21
C PRO A 66 16.63 5.66 5.90
N ASN A 67 16.97 4.85 6.91
CA ASN A 67 17.72 3.60 6.71
C ASN A 67 16.94 2.34 7.13
N ASN A 68 15.79 2.51 7.77
CA ASN A 68 14.87 1.42 8.09
C ASN A 68 13.41 1.92 8.14
N LEU A 69 12.49 0.98 8.02
CA LEU A 69 11.07 1.16 8.32
C LEU A 69 10.72 0.35 9.56
N LEU A 70 9.98 0.93 10.48
CA LEU A 70 9.32 0.21 11.57
C LEU A 70 7.84 0.06 11.23
N VAL A 71 7.41 -1.18 10.98
CA VAL A 71 6.05 -1.50 10.55
C VAL A 71 5.31 -2.21 11.67
N ARG A 72 4.15 -1.70 12.06
CA ARG A 72 3.33 -2.35 13.10
C ARG A 72 2.51 -3.49 12.49
N VAL A 73 2.95 -4.73 12.66
CA VAL A 73 2.32 -5.95 12.10
C VAL A 73 1.66 -6.81 13.19
N HIS A 74 0.92 -7.85 12.81
CA HIS A 74 0.25 -8.72 13.78
C HIS A 74 1.24 -9.72 14.39
N LYS A 75 1.06 -10.08 15.66
CA LYS A 75 1.79 -11.20 16.29
C LYS A 75 1.24 -12.55 15.90
N ASN A 76 -0.07 -12.62 15.67
CA ASN A 76 -0.76 -13.83 15.30
C ASN A 76 -2.03 -13.46 14.51
N THR A 77 -2.75 -14.46 14.02
CA THR A 77 -4.00 -14.26 13.25
C THR A 77 -5.26 -14.55 14.05
N GLU A 78 -5.14 -14.90 15.34
CA GLU A 78 -6.24 -15.33 16.20
C GLU A 78 -6.80 -14.17 17.05
N TYR A 79 -5.91 -13.29 17.51
CA TYR A 79 -6.19 -12.15 18.36
C TYR A 79 -5.58 -10.89 17.76
N ILE A 80 -6.22 -9.75 18.04
CA ILE A 80 -5.71 -8.43 17.62
C ILE A 80 -4.58 -8.03 18.57
N GLU A 81 -3.37 -8.46 18.23
CA GLU A 81 -2.14 -8.07 18.91
C GLU A 81 -1.07 -7.70 17.88
N PHE A 82 -0.34 -6.62 18.15
CA PHE A 82 0.67 -6.11 17.23
C PHE A 82 2.07 -6.19 17.80
N SER A 83 3.05 -6.23 16.91
CA SER A 83 4.46 -6.07 17.19
C SER A 83 5.10 -5.21 16.11
N ASP A 84 6.25 -4.65 16.42
CA ASP A 84 7.00 -3.82 15.49
C ASP A 84 7.95 -4.71 14.68
N PHE A 85 7.85 -4.63 13.36
CA PHE A 85 8.71 -5.31 12.41
C PHE A 85 9.64 -4.28 11.77
N GLU A 86 10.93 -4.36 12.12
CA GLU A 86 11.95 -3.51 11.54
C GLU A 86 12.44 -4.09 10.21
N ILE A 87 12.40 -3.28 9.16
CA ILE A 87 12.79 -3.64 7.80
C ILE A 87 13.91 -2.70 7.36
N PRO A 88 15.13 -3.20 7.11
CA PRO A 88 16.22 -2.38 6.61
C PRO A 88 15.94 -1.89 5.18
N LEU A 89 16.39 -0.68 4.86
CA LEU A 89 16.27 -0.10 3.52
C LEU A 89 17.53 -0.30 2.67
N PHE A 90 18.65 -0.60 3.30
CA PHE A 90 19.94 -0.83 2.65
C PHE A 90 20.57 -2.14 3.14
N ASP A 91 21.31 -2.82 2.26
CA ASP A 91 22.15 -3.95 2.64
C ASP A 91 23.47 -3.49 3.30
N GLY A 92 24.29 -4.45 3.74
CA GLY A 92 25.60 -4.17 4.35
C GLY A 92 26.61 -3.49 3.42
N ALA A 93 26.36 -3.47 2.10
CA ALA A 93 27.19 -2.79 1.10
C ALA A 93 26.62 -1.41 0.70
N GLY A 94 25.48 -1.01 1.27
CA GLY A 94 24.82 0.26 0.96
C GLY A 94 23.92 0.22 -0.28
N ASN A 95 23.63 -0.95 -0.84
CA ASN A 95 22.67 -1.06 -1.95
C ASN A 95 21.24 -0.96 -1.42
N LYS A 96 20.36 -0.31 -2.19
CA LYS A 96 18.93 -0.20 -1.90
C LYS A 96 18.28 -1.59 -1.91
N LEU A 97 17.48 -1.89 -0.90
CA LEU A 97 16.71 -3.14 -0.81
C LEU A 97 15.32 -3.07 -1.45
N TRP A 98 14.88 -1.87 -1.82
CA TRP A 98 13.60 -1.67 -2.50
C TRP A 98 13.73 -1.68 -4.02
N LEU A 99 12.66 -2.10 -4.68
CA LEU A 99 12.48 -2.05 -6.12
C LEU A 99 11.73 -0.78 -6.48
N GLU A 100 12.25 -0.06 -7.48
CA GLU A 100 11.62 1.12 -8.08
C GLU A 100 11.03 0.73 -9.43
N HIS A 101 10.13 1.55 -10.00
CA HIS A 101 9.54 1.27 -11.30
C HIS A 101 10.61 1.04 -12.39
N PRO A 102 10.50 0.01 -13.24
CA PRO A 102 11.55 -0.35 -14.21
C PRO A 102 11.89 0.81 -15.15
N SER A 103 10.85 1.40 -15.76
CA SER A 103 10.99 2.47 -16.76
C SER A 103 11.02 3.88 -16.16
N PHE A 104 10.15 4.18 -15.18
CA PHE A 104 9.96 5.53 -14.67
C PHE A 104 10.72 5.85 -13.38
N LYS A 105 11.31 4.84 -12.72
CA LYS A 105 12.07 4.99 -11.46
C LYS A 105 11.30 5.80 -10.43
N GLU A 106 11.93 6.77 -9.76
CA GLU A 106 11.35 7.62 -8.72
C GLU A 106 10.18 8.50 -9.19
N ARG A 107 10.02 8.71 -10.51
CA ARG A 107 8.87 9.46 -11.04
C ARG A 107 7.56 8.73 -10.80
N VAL A 108 7.60 7.41 -10.64
CA VAL A 108 6.50 6.65 -10.07
C VAL A 108 6.79 6.47 -8.59
N ASP A 109 6.05 7.20 -7.77
CA ASP A 109 6.26 7.27 -6.33
C ASP A 109 5.67 6.02 -5.62
N VAL A 110 6.12 4.84 -6.05
CA VAL A 110 5.78 3.53 -5.48
C VAL A 110 7.04 2.68 -5.48
N VAL A 111 7.25 1.96 -4.37
CA VAL A 111 8.32 0.99 -4.22
C VAL A 111 7.78 -0.32 -3.66
N ALA A 112 8.48 -1.41 -3.93
CA ALA A 112 8.22 -2.71 -3.31
C ALA A 112 9.49 -3.22 -2.64
N LEU A 113 9.39 -3.64 -1.38
CA LEU A 113 10.47 -4.31 -0.64
C LEU A 113 10.14 -5.77 -0.49
N GLU A 114 10.98 -6.65 -1.03
CA GLU A 114 10.85 -8.08 -0.73
C GLU A 114 11.25 -8.33 0.73
N VAL A 115 10.38 -8.97 1.50
CA VAL A 115 10.59 -9.21 2.93
C VAL A 115 10.36 -10.66 3.30
N CYS A 116 11.18 -11.14 4.23
CA CYS A 116 10.96 -12.40 4.92
C CYS A 116 10.27 -12.10 6.24
N ILE A 117 9.05 -12.60 6.42
CA ILE A 117 8.28 -12.38 7.64
C ILE A 117 8.81 -13.33 8.73
N PRO A 118 9.24 -12.81 9.90
CA PRO A 118 9.64 -13.64 11.03
C PRO A 118 8.52 -14.61 11.46
N ASN A 119 8.91 -15.80 11.95
CA ASN A 119 7.96 -16.86 12.30
C ASN A 119 6.98 -16.49 13.43
N ASP A 120 7.32 -15.51 14.26
CA ASP A 120 6.52 -14.99 15.36
C ASP A 120 5.64 -13.80 14.98
N LEU A 121 5.64 -13.42 13.70
CA LEU A 121 4.84 -12.34 13.14
C LEU A 121 3.93 -12.83 12.02
N SER A 122 2.84 -12.11 11.81
CA SER A 122 1.83 -12.38 10.80
C SER A 122 1.48 -11.12 10.03
N VAL A 123 1.40 -11.27 8.72
CA VAL A 123 0.93 -10.24 7.80
C VAL A 123 -0.19 -10.79 6.94
N PHE A 124 -1.05 -9.90 6.47
CA PHE A 124 -2.13 -10.19 5.56
C PHE A 124 -1.84 -9.48 4.24
N ASP A 125 -1.83 -10.26 3.17
CA ASP A 125 -1.93 -9.75 1.82
C ASP A 125 -3.27 -9.01 1.66
N ILE A 126 -3.23 -7.78 1.15
CA ILE A 126 -4.42 -6.96 0.94
C ILE A 126 -5.40 -7.61 -0.05
N GLU A 127 -4.89 -8.31 -1.06
CA GLU A 127 -5.71 -8.91 -2.11
C GLU A 127 -6.35 -10.23 -1.66
N ARG A 128 -5.81 -10.88 -0.62
CA ARG A 128 -6.41 -12.08 0.00
C ARG A 128 -7.83 -11.84 0.50
N PHE A 129 -8.17 -10.60 0.83
CA PHE A 129 -9.50 -10.23 1.32
C PHE A 129 -10.45 -9.75 0.22
N ILE A 130 -10.02 -9.69 -1.03
CA ILE A 130 -10.91 -9.41 -2.16
C ILE A 130 -11.87 -10.61 -2.31
N GLU A 131 -13.16 -10.32 -2.27
CA GLU A 131 -14.19 -11.33 -2.50
C GLU A 131 -14.11 -11.92 -3.91
N PRO A 132 -14.53 -13.18 -4.11
CA PRO A 132 -14.55 -13.81 -5.43
C PRO A 132 -15.44 -13.06 -6.44
N PHE A 133 -15.31 -13.36 -7.73
CA PHE A 133 -16.15 -12.79 -8.80
C PHE A 133 -15.94 -11.27 -9.02
N ASN A 134 -14.72 -10.80 -8.81
CA ASN A 134 -14.28 -9.41 -8.98
C ASN A 134 -13.28 -9.24 -10.13
N GLU A 135 -13.03 -10.29 -10.93
CA GLU A 135 -12.01 -10.32 -12.00
C GLU A 135 -12.27 -9.28 -13.10
N ASN A 136 -13.54 -8.93 -13.32
CA ASN A 136 -13.97 -7.94 -14.30
C ASN A 136 -14.43 -6.62 -13.64
N THR A 137 -14.09 -6.40 -12.37
CA THR A 137 -14.44 -5.14 -11.69
C THR A 137 -13.55 -4.02 -12.25
N GLU A 138 -14.20 -2.99 -12.78
CA GLU A 138 -13.53 -1.81 -13.36
C GLU A 138 -13.87 -0.55 -12.56
N GLU A 139 -12.90 0.34 -12.44
CA GLU A 139 -13.10 1.68 -11.90
C GLU A 139 -13.79 2.55 -12.94
N SER A 140 -14.62 3.48 -12.48
CA SER A 140 -15.24 4.50 -13.34
C SER A 140 -15.00 5.87 -12.74
N VAL A 141 -15.04 6.91 -13.57
CA VAL A 141 -15.12 8.29 -13.07
C VAL A 141 -16.31 8.41 -12.13
N ALA A 142 -16.14 9.24 -11.08
CA ALA A 142 -17.08 9.43 -9.98
C ALA A 142 -17.29 8.21 -9.05
N ALA A 143 -16.70 7.05 -9.34
CA ALA A 143 -16.78 5.90 -8.44
C ALA A 143 -16.17 6.24 -7.07
N ASP A 144 -16.77 5.70 -6.01
CA ASP A 144 -16.23 5.81 -4.65
C ASP A 144 -15.08 4.81 -4.45
N VAL A 145 -13.96 5.33 -3.97
CA VAL A 145 -12.81 4.51 -3.53
C VAL A 145 -12.41 4.91 -2.12
N PHE A 146 -11.72 4.03 -1.43
CA PHE A 146 -11.33 4.20 -0.03
C PHE A 146 -9.83 4.10 0.11
N VAL A 147 -9.23 5.18 0.60
CA VAL A 147 -7.82 5.22 1.00
C VAL A 147 -7.75 4.74 2.45
N ILE A 148 -7.17 3.56 2.68
CA ILE A 148 -7.16 2.90 3.99
C ILE A 148 -5.78 3.10 4.63
N GLY A 149 -5.64 4.00 5.59
CA GLY A 149 -4.32 4.28 6.18
C GLY A 149 -4.34 5.08 7.48
N TYR A 150 -3.21 5.69 7.81
CA TYR A 150 -2.94 6.25 9.14
C TYR A 150 -2.69 7.77 9.09
N PRO A 151 -3.74 8.60 8.96
CA PRO A 151 -3.58 10.04 8.84
C PRO A 151 -2.95 10.63 10.11
N PHE A 152 -1.87 11.38 9.97
CA PHE A 152 -1.03 11.93 11.04
C PHE A 152 -0.50 10.87 12.02
N GLY A 153 -0.31 9.64 11.55
CA GLY A 153 0.01 8.49 12.39
C GLY A 153 -1.08 8.15 13.41
N ARG A 154 -2.29 8.70 13.25
CA ARG A 154 -3.44 8.36 14.10
C ARG A 154 -4.09 7.09 13.59
N SER A 155 -4.49 6.27 14.54
CA SER A 155 -5.26 5.04 14.34
C SER A 155 -6.49 5.07 15.24
N VAL A 156 -7.50 4.28 14.89
CA VAL A 156 -8.66 4.07 15.75
C VAL A 156 -8.20 3.21 16.93
N GLU A 157 -8.27 3.77 18.14
CA GLU A 157 -7.84 3.12 19.39
C GLU A 157 -6.38 2.61 19.37
N GLY A 158 -5.49 3.27 18.61
CA GLY A 158 -4.09 2.83 18.52
C GLY A 158 -3.86 1.64 17.56
N ILE A 159 -4.92 1.10 16.95
CA ILE A 159 -4.94 -0.21 16.33
C ILE A 159 -5.24 -0.15 14.82
N PHE A 160 -6.44 0.34 14.46
CA PHE A 160 -6.92 0.19 13.08
C PHE A 160 -6.66 1.42 12.20
N PRO A 161 -6.48 1.22 10.88
CA PRO A 161 -6.41 2.32 9.93
C PRO A 161 -7.75 3.06 9.86
N ILE A 162 -7.69 4.30 9.41
CA ILE A 162 -8.84 5.13 9.09
C ILE A 162 -9.16 4.96 7.60
N TRP A 163 -10.42 4.65 7.32
CA TRP A 163 -10.93 4.58 5.97
C TRP A 163 -11.34 5.98 5.53
N LYS A 164 -10.68 6.47 4.50
CA LYS A 164 -10.99 7.77 3.93
C LYS A 164 -11.63 7.60 2.56
N ARG A 165 -12.89 8.00 2.44
CA ARG A 165 -13.58 8.08 1.15
C ARG A 165 -12.89 9.09 0.22
N ALA A 166 -12.81 8.71 -1.03
CA ALA A 166 -12.37 9.51 -2.15
C ALA A 166 -13.28 9.21 -3.36
N SER A 167 -13.36 10.12 -4.31
CA SER A 167 -14.07 9.89 -5.57
C SER A 167 -13.08 9.94 -6.73
N VAL A 168 -13.19 9.01 -7.67
CA VAL A 168 -12.36 9.01 -8.89
C VAL A 168 -12.64 10.28 -9.69
N ALA A 169 -11.60 11.10 -9.89
CA ALA A 169 -11.70 12.43 -10.47
C ALA A 169 -11.11 12.55 -11.90
N SER A 170 -10.51 11.47 -12.41
CA SER A 170 -10.01 11.39 -13.79
C SER A 170 -10.37 10.04 -14.41
N GLU A 171 -10.36 9.94 -15.74
CA GLU A 171 -10.62 8.67 -16.43
C GLU A 171 -9.60 7.58 -16.05
N PRO A 172 -10.02 6.46 -15.43
CA PRO A 172 -9.09 5.42 -14.96
C PRO A 172 -8.28 4.76 -16.08
N CYS A 173 -8.84 4.67 -17.28
CA CYS A 173 -8.17 4.09 -18.44
C CYS A 173 -7.12 5.01 -19.07
N VAL A 174 -7.06 6.29 -18.67
CA VAL A 174 -6.11 7.28 -19.21
C VAL A 174 -5.01 7.55 -18.18
N ASP A 175 -3.77 7.57 -18.63
CA ASP A 175 -2.61 7.94 -17.81
C ASP A 175 -2.47 9.46 -17.73
N VAL A 176 -2.38 9.99 -16.52
CA VAL A 176 -2.19 11.43 -16.29
C VAL A 176 -0.71 11.78 -16.39
N ASP A 177 -0.38 12.82 -17.16
CA ASP A 177 1.00 13.27 -17.44
C ASP A 177 1.92 12.19 -18.07
N GLY A 178 1.33 11.22 -18.77
CA GLY A 178 2.06 10.09 -19.35
C GLY A 178 2.67 9.15 -18.31
N LEU A 179 2.12 9.14 -17.10
CA LEU A 179 2.51 8.29 -15.98
C LEU A 179 1.32 7.42 -15.55
N PRO A 180 1.55 6.20 -15.03
CA PRO A 180 0.50 5.25 -14.64
C PRO A 180 -0.19 5.67 -13.33
N LYS A 181 -0.80 6.85 -13.34
CA LYS A 181 -1.50 7.49 -12.22
C LYS A 181 -2.86 8.01 -12.65
N MET A 182 -3.74 8.11 -11.66
CA MET A 182 -5.06 8.71 -11.75
C MET A 182 -5.24 9.73 -10.62
N LEU A 183 -6.24 10.60 -10.77
CA LEU A 183 -6.60 11.60 -9.78
C LEU A 183 -7.86 11.18 -9.02
N VAL A 184 -7.88 11.47 -7.73
CA VAL A 184 -9.04 11.27 -6.87
C VAL A 184 -9.33 12.55 -6.09
N ASP A 185 -10.60 12.87 -5.89
CA ASP A 185 -11.00 13.94 -4.98
C ASP A 185 -11.08 13.40 -3.56
N THR A 186 -10.24 13.94 -2.66
CA THR A 186 -10.28 13.58 -1.25
C THR A 186 -9.61 14.61 -0.33
N ALA A 187 -10.18 14.79 0.86
CA ALA A 187 -9.60 15.60 1.92
C ALA A 187 -8.39 14.93 2.63
N SER A 188 -7.42 14.35 1.92
CA SER A 188 -6.25 13.65 2.53
C SER A 188 -5.37 14.53 3.42
N ARG A 189 -4.52 13.88 4.22
CA ARG A 189 -3.58 14.47 5.19
C ARG A 189 -2.26 13.68 5.15
N SER A 190 -1.20 14.25 5.74
CA SER A 190 0.07 13.55 5.95
C SER A 190 -0.14 12.22 6.67
N GLY A 191 0.72 11.22 6.45
CA GLY A 191 0.60 9.86 6.98
C GLY A 191 -0.21 8.88 6.13
N MET A 192 -1.00 9.38 5.15
CA MET A 192 -1.75 8.54 4.20
C MET A 192 -0.89 8.01 3.05
N SER A 193 0.31 8.54 2.83
CA SER A 193 1.26 8.07 1.82
C SER A 193 1.48 6.56 1.95
N GLY A 194 1.33 5.83 0.86
CA GLY A 194 1.53 4.40 0.74
C GLY A 194 0.30 3.57 1.10
N SER A 195 -0.84 4.22 1.39
CA SER A 195 -2.09 3.53 1.66
C SER A 195 -2.59 2.77 0.43
N PRO A 196 -3.12 1.55 0.59
CA PRO A 196 -3.90 0.92 -0.47
C PRO A 196 -5.17 1.74 -0.72
N VAL A 197 -5.52 1.88 -1.99
CA VAL A 197 -6.78 2.47 -2.45
C VAL A 197 -7.67 1.35 -2.93
N MET A 198 -8.79 1.14 -2.25
CA MET A 198 -9.71 0.06 -2.52
C MET A 198 -11.01 0.59 -3.12
N LEU A 199 -11.45 0.03 -4.24
CA LEU A 199 -12.87 0.04 -4.58
C LEU A 199 -13.54 -0.93 -3.61
N TYR A 200 -14.56 -0.46 -2.91
CA TYR A 200 -15.32 -1.24 -1.93
C TYR A 200 -16.77 -0.81 -1.96
N GLU A 201 -17.56 -1.46 -2.81
CA GLU A 201 -18.96 -1.11 -3.05
C GLU A 201 -19.85 -2.31 -2.81
N LYS A 202 -20.97 -2.13 -2.11
CA LYS A 202 -21.92 -3.20 -1.88
C LYS A 202 -22.68 -3.51 -3.17
N ARG A 203 -22.69 -4.78 -3.59
CA ARG A 203 -23.52 -5.24 -4.71
C ARG A 203 -25.00 -5.10 -4.36
N ALA A 204 -25.80 -4.71 -5.35
CA ALA A 204 -27.27 -4.70 -5.20
C ALA A 204 -27.81 -6.11 -4.89
N ILE A 205 -27.22 -7.13 -5.51
CA ILE A 205 -27.51 -8.54 -5.30
C ILE A 205 -26.17 -9.27 -5.15
N GLY A 206 -26.01 -10.01 -4.05
CA GLY A 206 -24.82 -10.84 -3.86
C GLY A 206 -24.80 -12.01 -4.84
N ILE A 207 -23.60 -12.38 -5.30
CA ILE A 207 -23.39 -13.43 -6.30
C ILE A 207 -22.61 -14.59 -5.69
N GLY A 208 -22.92 -15.81 -6.12
CA GLY A 208 -22.21 -17.01 -5.70
C GLY A 208 -22.35 -18.14 -6.71
N ASP A 209 -21.51 -19.16 -6.57
CA ASP A 209 -21.51 -20.36 -7.43
C ASP A 209 -22.39 -21.51 -6.89
N GLY A 210 -23.22 -21.23 -5.89
CA GLY A 210 -24.17 -22.18 -5.29
C GLY A 210 -25.03 -21.55 -4.20
N ASP A 211 -25.73 -22.38 -3.45
CA ASP A 211 -26.58 -21.92 -2.36
C ASP A 211 -25.74 -21.39 -1.18
N PRO A 212 -26.05 -20.18 -0.65
CA PRO A 212 -25.34 -19.62 0.49
C PRO A 212 -25.33 -20.58 1.70
N GLY A 213 -24.15 -20.78 2.28
CA GLY A 213 -23.97 -21.59 3.49
C GLY A 213 -23.59 -23.06 3.25
N GLN A 214 -23.54 -23.52 2.00
CA GLN A 214 -22.94 -24.82 1.70
C GLN A 214 -21.40 -24.75 1.73
N PRO A 215 -20.70 -25.80 2.24
CA PRO A 215 -19.25 -25.84 2.24
C PRO A 215 -18.67 -25.72 0.82
N GLY A 216 -17.67 -24.86 0.65
CA GLY A 216 -16.99 -24.66 -0.64
C GLY A 216 -17.69 -23.69 -1.60
N VAL A 217 -18.93 -23.27 -1.32
CA VAL A 217 -19.60 -22.21 -2.09
C VAL A 217 -18.92 -20.87 -1.82
N ARG A 218 -18.57 -20.20 -2.91
CA ARG A 218 -18.01 -18.86 -2.90
C ARG A 218 -19.12 -17.85 -3.02
N PHE A 219 -19.03 -16.77 -2.26
CA PHE A 219 -20.02 -15.71 -2.29
C PHE A 219 -19.34 -14.35 -2.27
N SER A 220 -19.93 -13.40 -2.98
CA SER A 220 -19.52 -12.00 -2.99
C SER A 220 -20.71 -11.09 -2.76
N SER A 221 -20.62 -10.27 -1.73
CA SER A 221 -21.54 -9.18 -1.41
C SER A 221 -21.04 -7.82 -1.88
N PHE A 222 -19.75 -7.72 -2.25
CA PHE A 222 -19.07 -6.48 -2.56
C PHE A 222 -18.31 -6.56 -3.90
N LEU A 223 -18.39 -5.47 -4.66
CA LEU A 223 -17.40 -5.14 -5.67
C LEU A 223 -16.16 -4.67 -4.93
N MET A 224 -15.04 -5.36 -5.15
CA MET A 224 -13.78 -5.11 -4.46
C MET A 224 -12.63 -5.14 -5.46
N LYS A 225 -11.76 -4.13 -5.41
CA LYS A 225 -10.54 -4.08 -6.23
C LYS A 225 -9.48 -3.23 -5.57
N LEU A 226 -8.22 -3.69 -5.61
CA LEU A 226 -7.08 -2.83 -5.33
C LEU A 226 -6.89 -1.90 -6.54
N VAL A 227 -7.29 -0.65 -6.38
CA VAL A 227 -7.22 0.40 -7.42
C VAL A 227 -5.77 0.87 -7.56
N GLY A 228 -5.05 0.96 -6.45
CA GLY A 228 -3.69 1.48 -6.49
C GLY A 228 -3.10 1.90 -5.14
N VAL A 229 -2.05 2.70 -5.21
CA VAL A 229 -1.30 3.22 -4.07
C VAL A 229 -1.47 4.73 -3.99
N TYR A 230 -1.98 5.22 -2.86
CA TYR A 230 -2.11 6.65 -2.62
C TYR A 230 -0.73 7.29 -2.35
N SER A 231 -0.41 8.41 -3.00
CA SER A 231 0.91 9.08 -2.88
C SER A 231 0.86 10.44 -2.18
N GLY A 232 -0.19 11.22 -2.40
CA GLY A 232 -0.27 12.57 -1.85
C GLY A 232 -1.16 13.47 -2.68
N ARG A 233 -0.90 14.78 -2.64
CA ARG A 233 -1.62 15.78 -3.43
C ARG A 233 -0.68 16.52 -4.36
N ILE A 234 -1.21 16.93 -5.50
CA ILE A 234 -0.50 17.81 -6.44
C ILE A 234 -0.60 19.26 -5.91
N GLY A 235 0.49 20.03 -6.01
CA GLY A 235 0.44 21.49 -5.93
C GLY A 235 0.51 22.13 -4.54
N VAL A 236 1.21 21.52 -3.57
CA VAL A 236 1.40 22.15 -2.23
C VAL A 236 2.19 23.47 -2.29
N ASP A 237 2.96 23.70 -3.37
CA ASP A 237 3.85 24.87 -3.53
C ASP A 237 3.38 25.90 -4.60
N ASP A 238 2.21 25.70 -5.24
CA ASP A 238 1.70 26.64 -6.27
C ASP A 238 0.51 27.44 -5.71
N GLU A 239 0.74 28.72 -5.40
CA GLU A 239 -0.26 29.68 -4.85
C GLU A 239 -1.49 29.95 -5.76
N ASN A 240 -1.62 29.26 -6.89
CA ASN A 240 -2.74 29.40 -7.82
C ASN A 240 -3.54 28.10 -7.90
N ILE A 241 -4.58 27.96 -7.08
CA ILE A 241 -5.79 27.13 -7.32
C ILE A 241 -5.54 25.87 -8.18
N LYS A 242 -4.50 25.08 -7.88
CA LYS A 242 -4.31 23.74 -8.45
C LYS A 242 -4.98 22.80 -7.48
N ALA A 243 -6.06 22.21 -7.98
CA ALA A 243 -7.08 21.49 -7.24
C ALA A 243 -6.49 20.54 -6.18
N GLN A 244 -7.20 20.42 -5.04
CA GLN A 244 -6.87 19.58 -3.89
C GLN A 244 -6.96 18.06 -4.17
N LEU A 245 -6.64 17.64 -5.39
CA LEU A 245 -6.74 16.27 -5.88
C LEU A 245 -5.60 15.42 -5.33
N GLY A 246 -5.97 14.22 -4.92
CA GLY A 246 -5.07 13.16 -4.55
C GLY A 246 -4.53 12.41 -5.77
N VAL A 247 -3.28 11.96 -5.69
CA VAL A 247 -2.65 11.09 -6.68
C VAL A 247 -2.74 9.64 -6.21
N VAL A 248 -3.21 8.78 -7.11
CA VAL A 248 -3.21 7.32 -6.94
C VAL A 248 -2.42 6.71 -8.09
N TRP A 249 -1.38 5.96 -7.77
CA TRP A 249 -0.65 5.15 -8.72
C TRP A 249 -1.43 3.87 -8.99
N LYS A 250 -1.74 3.57 -10.25
CA LYS A 250 -2.59 2.44 -10.63
C LYS A 250 -1.96 1.12 -10.16
N SER A 251 -2.77 0.16 -9.73
CA SER A 251 -2.29 -1.10 -9.13
C SER A 251 -1.34 -1.91 -10.02
N GLY A 252 -1.47 -1.81 -11.35
CA GLY A 252 -0.54 -2.45 -12.30
C GLY A 252 0.93 -2.05 -12.10
N VAL A 253 1.21 -0.87 -11.54
CA VAL A 253 2.57 -0.44 -11.15
C VAL A 253 3.24 -1.44 -10.20
N ILE A 254 2.46 -2.07 -9.31
CA ILE A 254 2.98 -3.06 -8.34
C ILE A 254 3.50 -4.29 -9.08
N ASP A 255 2.80 -4.74 -10.11
CA ASP A 255 3.18 -5.90 -10.92
C ASP A 255 4.41 -5.57 -11.79
N GLU A 256 4.45 -4.38 -12.38
CA GLU A 256 5.61 -3.88 -13.12
C GLU A 256 6.87 -3.77 -12.24
N ILE A 257 6.72 -3.33 -10.98
CA ILE A 257 7.82 -3.23 -10.03
C ILE A 257 8.32 -4.63 -9.63
N THR A 258 7.41 -5.53 -9.23
CA THR A 258 7.77 -6.81 -8.62
C THR A 258 8.27 -7.85 -9.63
N SER A 259 7.81 -7.80 -10.89
CA SER A 259 8.24 -8.71 -11.97
C SER A 259 9.71 -8.53 -12.39
N GLN A 260 10.36 -7.41 -12.05
CA GLN A 260 11.77 -7.17 -12.36
C GLN A 260 12.72 -8.20 -11.74
N LYS A 261 12.35 -8.79 -10.60
CA LYS A 261 13.23 -9.70 -9.85
C LYS A 261 13.27 -11.11 -10.44
N ASP A 262 12.32 -11.48 -11.29
CA ASP A 262 12.32 -12.77 -11.99
C ASP A 262 13.40 -12.85 -13.09
N ALA A 263 14.07 -11.72 -13.39
CA ALA A 263 15.20 -11.65 -14.30
C ALA A 263 16.59 -11.85 -13.63
N GLN A 264 16.65 -11.99 -12.29
CA GLN A 264 17.88 -12.33 -11.58
C GLN A 264 17.67 -13.54 -10.67
N PRO A 265 18.23 -14.73 -11.00
CA PRO A 265 18.21 -15.84 -10.05
C PRO A 265 19.00 -15.44 -8.80
N CYS A 266 18.41 -15.67 -7.62
CA CYS A 266 19.16 -15.63 -6.35
C CYS A 266 20.40 -16.50 -6.51
N GLY A 267 21.58 -15.90 -6.34
CA GLY A 267 22.83 -16.61 -6.29
C GLY A 267 22.72 -17.75 -5.27
N ALA A 268 22.95 -18.97 -5.74
CA ALA A 268 23.18 -20.11 -4.87
C ALA A 268 24.39 -19.76 -3.98
N GLY A 269 24.13 -19.51 -2.71
CA GLY A 269 25.16 -19.50 -1.68
C GLY A 269 25.78 -20.88 -1.63
N ASP A 270 27.11 -20.90 -1.63
CA ASP A 270 27.96 -22.04 -1.89
C ASP A 270 27.58 -23.32 -1.15
N ALA A 271 27.67 -24.43 -1.90
CA ALA A 271 27.78 -25.76 -1.38
C ALA A 271 29.04 -25.85 -0.50
N ALA A 272 28.85 -26.09 0.79
CA ALA A 272 29.88 -26.65 1.63
C ALA A 272 29.94 -28.17 1.37
N GLN A 273 30.96 -28.61 0.63
CA GLN A 273 31.69 -29.87 0.82
C GLN A 273 33.03 -29.82 0.10
#